data_AF-A0A8H4HFH7-F1
#
_entry.id   AF-A0A8H4HFH7-F1
#
_cell.length_a   1.000
_cell.length_b   1.000
_cell.length_c   1.000
_cell.angle_alpha   90.00
_cell.angle_beta   90.00
_cell.angle_gamma   90.00
#
_symmetry.space_group_name_H-M   'P 1'
#
loop_
_entity.id
_entity.type
_entity.pdbx_description
1 polymer ?
#
loop_
_entity_poly.entity_id
_entity_poly.type
_entity_poly.pdbx_seq_one_letter_code
_entity_poly.pdbx_strand_id
1 'polypeptide(L)'
;MYNGESFLYTAGIVSIAAPALQGLRLLLHDLRSIKDAPETIDNLKDDIRAIELALTSLQAISEQKWESLGTTVADEVKAAIATCTKACEIFRSNLQRWTGRSQDGRLSRLDRTKVGIFKQGQIKSMCEQLQSCKITINSVVSIATLYSSLRHTRLTEEMKKTISMRQGDIESAIRTTDNQIADIRTRREGFGPVDRAQAVADPETEADMKRQLDEEHKALYISRRLLNELRLKVQESTIVNVMARNENNSTRVMFGNQNSGLQIGVSNGPITGIRFEVK
;
A
#
# COMPACT_ATOMS: atom_id res chain seq x y z
N MET A 1 -13.54 20.53 24.56
CA MET A 1 -14.21 19.36 23.94
C MET A 1 -13.27 18.79 22.90
N TYR A 2 -12.52 17.76 23.25
CA TYR A 2 -11.68 16.99 22.33
C TYR A 2 -11.81 15.52 22.72
N ASN A 3 -11.74 14.62 21.74
CA ASN A 3 -11.60 13.16 21.85
C ASN A 3 -12.86 12.29 21.72
N GLY A 4 -13.64 12.50 20.65
CA GLY A 4 -14.55 11.48 20.13
C GLY A 4 -13.99 10.67 18.94
N GLU A 5 -13.06 11.25 18.17
CA GLU A 5 -12.60 10.65 16.90
C GLU A 5 -11.23 9.93 17.00
N SER A 6 -10.42 10.21 18.03
CA SER A 6 -9.08 9.63 18.25
C SER A 6 -9.07 8.20 18.79
N PHE A 7 -10.15 7.43 18.65
CA PHE A 7 -10.14 5.98 18.96
C PHE A 7 -10.61 5.14 17.76
N LEU A 8 -10.90 5.78 16.61
CA LEU A 8 -11.61 5.14 15.52
C LEU A 8 -10.70 4.54 14.44
N TYR A 9 -9.48 5.04 14.25
CA TYR A 9 -8.63 4.55 13.14
C TYR A 9 -8.13 3.16 13.43
N THR A 10 -7.43 2.97 14.56
CA THR A 10 -6.85 1.67 14.92
C THR A 10 -7.95 0.64 15.09
N ALA A 11 -9.03 0.97 15.80
CA ALA A 11 -10.18 0.08 15.98
C ALA A 11 -10.84 -0.29 14.64
N GLY A 12 -11.03 0.68 13.74
CA GLY A 12 -11.61 0.45 12.42
C GLY A 12 -10.71 -0.34 11.47
N ILE A 13 -9.39 -0.19 11.57
CA ILE A 13 -8.43 -0.99 10.79
C ILE A 13 -8.38 -2.41 11.34
N VAL A 14 -8.32 -2.57 12.67
CA VAL A 14 -8.27 -3.89 13.32
C VAL A 14 -9.53 -4.70 13.02
N SER A 15 -10.72 -4.08 13.05
CA SER A 15 -11.99 -4.77 12.79
C SER A 15 -12.10 -5.36 11.39
N ILE A 16 -11.41 -4.78 10.40
CA ILE A 16 -11.38 -5.28 9.01
C ILE A 16 -10.15 -6.17 8.78
N ALA A 17 -8.99 -5.82 9.35
CA ALA A 17 -7.75 -6.57 9.15
C ALA A 17 -7.76 -7.94 9.84
N ALA A 18 -8.40 -8.07 11.02
CA ALA A 18 -8.45 -9.34 11.74
C ALA A 18 -9.19 -10.46 10.96
N PRO A 19 -10.42 -10.25 10.45
CA PRO A 19 -11.07 -11.25 9.61
C PRO A 19 -10.32 -11.45 8.27
N ALA A 20 -9.73 -10.41 7.69
CA ALA A 20 -8.90 -10.52 6.49
C ALA A 20 -7.70 -11.47 6.68
N LEU A 21 -7.00 -11.32 7.81
CA LEU A 21 -5.89 -12.20 8.21
C LEU A 21 -6.34 -13.65 8.32
N GLN A 22 -7.50 -13.88 8.94
CA GLN A 22 -8.05 -15.24 9.05
C GLN A 22 -8.39 -15.82 7.66
N GLY A 23 -8.99 -15.04 6.77
CA GLY A 23 -9.28 -15.45 5.40
C GLY A 23 -8.02 -15.82 4.62
N LEU A 24 -6.97 -15.01 4.71
CA LEU A 24 -5.67 -15.26 4.09
C LEU A 24 -5.02 -16.54 4.60
N ARG A 25 -5.07 -16.80 5.90
CA ARG A 25 -4.55 -18.05 6.50
C ARG A 25 -5.27 -19.29 6.01
N LEU A 26 -6.59 -19.22 5.90
CA LEU A 26 -7.39 -20.31 5.36
C LEU A 26 -7.07 -20.56 3.88
N LEU A 27 -6.89 -19.50 3.09
CA LEU A 27 -6.48 -19.63 1.70
C LEU A 27 -5.06 -20.24 1.58
N LEU A 28 -4.11 -19.77 2.38
CA LEU A 28 -2.75 -20.33 2.42
C LEU A 28 -2.75 -21.81 2.79
N HIS A 29 -3.60 -22.20 3.74
CA HIS A 29 -3.78 -23.60 4.12
C HIS A 29 -4.30 -24.43 2.93
N ASP A 30 -5.35 -23.96 2.26
CA ASP A 30 -5.92 -24.63 1.09
C ASP A 30 -4.87 -24.75 -0.04
N LEU A 31 -4.07 -23.71 -0.29
CA LEU A 31 -2.99 -23.74 -1.28
C LEU A 31 -1.84 -24.68 -0.91
N ARG A 32 -1.51 -24.82 0.37
CA ARG A 32 -0.48 -25.76 0.86
C ARG A 32 -0.91 -27.22 0.70
N SER A 33 -2.20 -27.50 0.71
CA SER A 33 -2.72 -28.85 0.49
C SER A 33 -2.47 -29.36 -0.94
N ILE A 34 -2.16 -28.47 -1.88
CA ILE A 34 -1.87 -28.78 -3.28
C ILE A 34 -0.41 -29.28 -3.41
N LYS A 35 -0.23 -30.61 -3.53
CA LYS A 35 1.08 -31.27 -3.58
C LYS A 35 1.84 -31.10 -4.92
N ASP A 36 1.14 -30.80 -6.01
CA ASP A 36 1.68 -30.70 -7.38
C ASP A 36 1.38 -29.33 -7.99
N ALA A 37 1.83 -28.26 -7.33
CA ALA A 37 1.48 -26.90 -7.67
C ALA A 37 2.43 -26.30 -8.72
N PRO A 38 1.95 -25.61 -9.78
CA PRO A 38 2.79 -24.82 -10.66
C PRO A 38 3.45 -23.65 -9.90
N GLU A 39 4.59 -23.15 -10.39
CA GLU A 39 5.36 -22.05 -9.80
C GLU A 39 4.50 -20.82 -9.44
N THR A 40 3.46 -20.54 -10.23
CA THR A 40 2.50 -19.46 -9.97
C THR A 40 1.77 -19.60 -8.65
N ILE A 41 1.49 -20.83 -8.19
CA ILE A 41 0.88 -21.09 -6.88
C ILE A 41 1.89 -20.91 -5.75
N ASP A 42 3.17 -21.20 -5.97
CA ASP A 42 4.19 -20.97 -4.94
C ASP A 42 4.45 -19.48 -4.75
N ASN A 43 4.55 -18.71 -5.84
CA ASN A 43 4.59 -17.25 -5.77
C ASN A 43 3.37 -16.69 -5.03
N LEU A 44 2.17 -17.22 -5.30
CA LEU A 44 0.95 -16.85 -4.61
C LEU A 44 1.00 -17.13 -3.09
N LYS A 45 1.59 -18.25 -2.66
CA LYS A 45 1.76 -18.55 -1.22
C LYS A 45 2.65 -17.52 -0.55
N ASP A 46 3.74 -17.11 -1.21
CA ASP A 46 4.67 -16.10 -0.67
C ASP A 46 4.02 -14.71 -0.64
N ASP A 47 3.20 -14.40 -1.62
CA ASP A 47 2.43 -13.17 -1.69
C ASP A 47 1.41 -13.07 -0.55
N ILE A 48 0.67 -14.15 -0.28
CA ILE A 48 -0.27 -14.23 0.83
C ILE A 48 0.44 -14.06 2.18
N ARG A 49 1.62 -14.68 2.37
CA ARG A 49 2.42 -14.49 3.58
C ARG A 49 2.89 -13.05 3.73
N ALA A 50 3.32 -12.43 2.64
CA ALA A 50 3.76 -11.04 2.67
C ALA A 50 2.59 -10.09 3.04
N ILE A 51 1.37 -10.36 2.55
CA ILE A 51 0.17 -9.60 2.93
C ILE A 51 -0.17 -9.83 4.41
N GLU A 52 -0.08 -11.08 4.90
CA GLU A 52 -0.29 -11.38 6.33
C GLU A 52 0.66 -10.57 7.23
N LEU A 53 1.94 -10.51 6.88
CA LEU A 53 2.94 -9.71 7.61
C LEU A 53 2.63 -8.21 7.52
N ALA A 54 2.22 -7.73 6.34
CA ALA A 54 1.87 -6.34 6.12
C ALA A 54 0.64 -5.92 6.93
N LEU A 55 -0.41 -6.74 6.95
CA LEU A 55 -1.62 -6.51 7.76
C LEU A 55 -1.34 -6.57 9.26
N THR A 56 -0.48 -7.48 9.71
CA THR A 56 -0.05 -7.55 11.11
C THR A 56 0.70 -6.26 11.50
N SER A 57 1.60 -5.80 10.64
CA SER A 57 2.34 -4.54 10.85
C SER A 57 1.41 -3.33 10.86
N LEU A 58 0.36 -3.36 10.03
CA LEU A 58 -0.66 -2.32 9.95
C LEU A 58 -1.49 -2.22 11.24
N GLN A 59 -1.87 -3.36 11.83
CA GLN A 59 -2.57 -3.40 13.12
C GLN A 59 -1.72 -2.88 14.29
N ALA A 60 -0.39 -2.96 14.17
CA ALA A 60 0.53 -2.44 15.17
C ALA A 60 0.78 -0.92 15.07
N ILE A 61 0.20 -0.25 14.07
CA ILE A 61 0.29 1.21 13.95
C ILE A 61 -0.59 1.85 15.03
N SER A 62 0.05 2.63 15.92
CA SER A 62 -0.63 3.39 16.97
C SER A 62 -1.54 4.48 16.39
N GLU A 63 -2.62 4.82 17.10
CA GLU A 63 -3.57 5.86 16.71
C GLU A 63 -2.91 7.19 16.35
N GLN A 64 -1.92 7.64 17.13
CA GLN A 64 -1.19 8.88 16.86
C GLN A 64 -0.51 8.92 15.47
N LYS A 65 -0.09 7.75 14.97
CA LYS A 65 0.48 7.62 13.62
C LYS A 65 -0.62 7.68 12.56
N TRP A 66 -1.78 7.09 12.82
CA TRP A 66 -2.96 7.22 11.96
C TRP A 66 -3.45 8.66 11.87
N GLU A 67 -3.47 9.40 12.97
CA GLU A 67 -3.78 10.84 12.97
C GLU A 67 -2.82 11.64 12.07
N SER A 68 -1.55 11.23 12.00
CA SER A 68 -0.55 11.86 11.12
C SER A 68 -0.82 11.61 9.63
N LEU A 69 -1.35 10.43 9.32
CA LEU A 69 -1.69 10.01 7.96
C LEU A 69 -3.03 10.63 7.51
N GLY A 70 -3.95 10.83 8.44
CA GLY A 70 -5.25 11.44 8.22
C GLY A 70 -6.36 10.44 7.86
N THR A 71 -7.61 10.92 7.96
CA THR A 71 -8.84 10.16 7.70
C THR A 71 -8.86 9.52 6.32
N THR A 72 -8.52 10.28 5.27
CA THR A 72 -8.53 9.81 3.89
C THR A 72 -7.66 8.57 3.71
N VAL A 73 -6.42 8.60 4.21
CA VAL A 73 -5.52 7.44 4.14
C VAL A 73 -6.09 6.26 4.90
N ALA A 74 -6.63 6.48 6.11
CA ALA A 74 -7.23 5.40 6.89
C ALA A 74 -8.42 4.74 6.18
N ASP A 75 -9.30 5.52 5.56
CA ASP A 75 -10.47 5.00 4.85
C ASP A 75 -10.09 4.29 3.54
N GLU A 76 -9.12 4.82 2.80
CA GLU A 76 -8.57 4.15 1.62
C GLU A 76 -7.89 2.83 1.97
N VAL A 77 -7.19 2.77 3.11
CA VAL A 77 -6.60 1.53 3.62
C VAL A 77 -7.67 0.50 3.96
N LYS A 78 -8.73 0.90 4.68
CA LYS A 78 -9.86 0.01 4.97
C LYS A 78 -10.46 -0.55 3.68
N ALA A 79 -10.67 0.31 2.67
CA ALA A 79 -11.19 -0.08 1.37
C ALA A 79 -10.24 -1.05 0.63
N ALA A 80 -8.93 -0.81 0.69
CA ALA A 80 -7.93 -1.69 0.12
C ALA A 80 -7.97 -3.08 0.78
N ILE A 81 -7.93 -3.15 2.13
CA ILE A 81 -8.00 -4.41 2.88
C ILE A 81 -9.29 -5.17 2.55
N ALA A 82 -10.44 -4.49 2.55
CA ALA A 82 -11.73 -5.10 2.24
C ALA A 82 -11.74 -5.70 0.82
N THR A 83 -11.16 -5.00 -0.15
CA THR A 83 -11.09 -5.47 -1.52
C THR A 83 -10.13 -6.66 -1.68
N CYS A 84 -8.98 -6.64 -1.03
CA CYS A 84 -8.06 -7.77 -1.01
C CYS A 84 -8.67 -9.01 -0.35
N THR A 85 -9.42 -8.81 0.74
CA THR A 85 -10.13 -9.88 1.45
C THR A 85 -11.15 -10.54 0.53
N LYS A 86 -11.97 -9.72 -0.14
CA LYS A 86 -12.96 -10.19 -1.10
C LYS A 86 -12.31 -10.97 -2.25
N ALA A 87 -11.18 -10.48 -2.79
CA ALA A 87 -10.43 -11.19 -3.83
C ALA A 87 -9.94 -12.57 -3.34
N CYS A 88 -9.44 -12.65 -2.09
CA CYS A 88 -9.03 -13.91 -1.47
C CYS A 88 -10.19 -14.88 -1.29
N GLU A 89 -11.36 -14.40 -0.84
CA GLU A 89 -12.57 -15.21 -0.65
C GLU A 89 -13.08 -15.79 -1.96
N ILE A 90 -13.12 -14.97 -3.01
CA ILE A 90 -13.54 -15.39 -4.35
C ILE A 90 -12.56 -16.41 -4.92
N PHE A 91 -11.26 -16.15 -4.79
CA PHE A 91 -10.25 -17.10 -5.21
C PHE A 91 -10.33 -18.41 -4.44
N ARG A 92 -10.53 -18.36 -3.12
CA ARG A 92 -10.70 -19.57 -2.30
C ARG A 92 -11.93 -20.37 -2.73
N SER A 93 -13.06 -19.71 -2.96
CA SER A 93 -14.29 -20.35 -3.43
C SER A 93 -14.10 -21.02 -4.79
N ASN A 94 -13.41 -20.32 -5.70
CA ASN A 94 -13.02 -20.86 -7.00
C ASN A 94 -12.08 -22.05 -6.86
N LEU A 95 -11.06 -21.94 -6.02
CA LEU A 95 -10.11 -23.01 -5.74
C LEU A 95 -10.84 -24.25 -5.22
N GLN A 96 -11.70 -24.10 -4.20
CA GLN A 96 -12.51 -25.19 -3.66
C GLN A 96 -13.44 -25.81 -4.69
N ARG A 97 -14.07 -25.00 -5.56
CA ARG A 97 -14.88 -25.50 -6.68
C ARG A 97 -14.05 -26.30 -7.68
N TRP A 98 -12.82 -25.87 -7.96
CA TRP A 98 -11.90 -26.55 -8.88
C TRP A 98 -11.30 -27.82 -8.28
N THR A 99 -11.08 -27.86 -6.96
CA THR A 99 -10.45 -28.99 -6.26
C THR A 99 -11.45 -29.90 -5.55
N GLY A 100 -12.73 -29.54 -5.49
CA GLY A 100 -13.76 -30.22 -4.69
C GLY A 100 -14.14 -31.63 -5.12
N ARG A 101 -13.64 -32.12 -6.26
CA ARG A 101 -13.82 -33.52 -6.72
C ARG A 101 -12.65 -34.45 -6.39
N SER A 102 -11.57 -33.93 -5.78
CA SER A 102 -10.40 -34.73 -5.42
C SER A 102 -10.60 -35.40 -4.06
N GLN A 103 -10.85 -36.71 -4.03
CA GLN A 103 -10.68 -37.51 -2.81
C GLN A 103 -9.19 -37.49 -2.41
N ASP A 104 -8.91 -37.26 -1.13
CA ASP A 104 -7.58 -37.35 -0.48
C ASP A 104 -6.52 -36.26 -0.77
N GLY A 105 -6.92 -35.07 -1.23
CA GLY A 105 -5.98 -33.95 -1.43
C GLY A 105 -4.95 -34.18 -2.54
N ARG A 106 -5.15 -35.22 -3.35
CA ARG A 106 -4.49 -35.40 -4.65
C ARG A 106 -5.43 -34.86 -5.71
N LEU A 107 -5.07 -33.74 -6.34
CA LEU A 107 -5.73 -33.30 -7.57
C LEU A 107 -5.86 -34.51 -8.50
N SER A 108 -7.08 -34.89 -8.87
CA SER A 108 -7.24 -35.96 -9.85
C SER A 108 -6.47 -35.57 -11.11
N ARG A 109 -5.93 -36.52 -11.87
CA ARG A 109 -5.20 -36.22 -13.12
C ARG A 109 -6.00 -35.31 -14.08
N LEU A 110 -7.34 -35.31 -13.98
CA LEU A 110 -8.27 -34.43 -14.70
C LEU A 110 -8.38 -33.01 -14.12
N ASP A 111 -8.29 -32.85 -12.80
CA ASP A 111 -8.21 -31.54 -12.15
C ASP A 111 -6.86 -30.87 -12.42
N ARG A 112 -5.80 -31.67 -12.58
CA ARG A 112 -4.44 -31.22 -12.92
C ARG A 112 -4.37 -30.52 -14.30
N THR A 113 -5.04 -31.06 -15.32
CA THR A 113 -5.14 -30.43 -16.65
C THR A 113 -6.08 -29.21 -16.66
N LYS A 114 -7.15 -29.23 -15.85
CA LYS A 114 -8.07 -28.08 -15.72
C LYS A 114 -7.44 -26.89 -14.99
N VAL A 115 -6.67 -27.11 -13.93
CA VAL A 115 -5.96 -26.03 -13.23
C VAL A 115 -4.76 -25.54 -14.06
N GLY A 116 -4.06 -26.45 -14.75
CA GLY A 116 -2.81 -26.15 -15.47
C GLY A 116 -2.96 -25.39 -16.79
N ILE A 117 -4.04 -25.58 -17.55
CA ILE A 117 -4.23 -24.92 -18.86
C ILE A 117 -5.45 -23.97 -18.84
N PHE A 118 -6.53 -24.35 -18.15
CA PHE A 118 -7.82 -23.66 -18.25
C PHE A 118 -8.01 -22.52 -17.23
N LYS A 119 -7.14 -22.44 -16.20
CA LYS A 119 -7.31 -21.50 -15.06
C LYS A 119 -6.09 -20.63 -14.76
N GLN A 120 -5.04 -20.68 -15.58
CA GLN A 120 -3.81 -19.92 -15.38
C GLN A 120 -4.02 -18.41 -15.46
N GLY A 121 -4.92 -17.93 -16.32
CA GLY A 121 -5.32 -16.51 -16.38
C GLY A 121 -6.00 -16.03 -15.09
N GLN A 122 -6.88 -16.85 -14.50
CA GLN A 122 -7.56 -16.51 -13.25
C GLN A 122 -6.61 -16.52 -12.05
N ILE A 123 -5.67 -17.47 -12.01
CA ILE A 123 -4.62 -17.50 -10.98
C ILE A 123 -3.71 -16.28 -11.13
N LYS A 124 -3.26 -15.97 -12.35
CA LYS A 124 -2.40 -14.80 -12.63
C LYS A 124 -3.05 -13.48 -12.23
N SER A 125 -4.31 -13.26 -12.62
CA SER A 125 -5.11 -12.10 -12.22
C SER A 125 -5.18 -11.97 -10.69
N MET A 126 -5.39 -13.06 -9.97
CA MET A 126 -5.41 -13.03 -8.50
C MET A 126 -4.04 -12.72 -7.90
N CYS A 127 -2.95 -13.28 -8.45
CA CYS A 127 -1.59 -12.91 -8.04
C CYS A 127 -1.34 -11.42 -8.23
N GLU A 128 -1.77 -10.85 -9.35
CA GLU A 128 -1.63 -9.42 -9.65
C GLU A 128 -2.39 -8.53 -8.67
N GLN A 129 -3.62 -8.90 -8.28
CA GLN A 129 -4.40 -8.22 -7.23
C GLN A 129 -3.68 -8.26 -5.89
N LEU A 130 -3.18 -9.43 -5.51
CA LEU A 130 -2.50 -9.62 -4.24
C LEU A 130 -1.16 -8.89 -4.20
N GLN A 131 -0.42 -8.84 -5.30
CA GLN A 131 0.77 -7.99 -5.42
C GLN A 131 0.43 -6.52 -5.22
N SER A 132 -0.61 -6.01 -5.89
CA SER A 132 -1.00 -4.62 -5.72
C SER A 132 -1.41 -4.32 -4.28
N CYS A 133 -2.15 -5.23 -3.65
CA CYS A 133 -2.51 -5.16 -2.24
C CYS A 133 -1.27 -5.08 -1.32
N LYS A 134 -0.33 -6.01 -1.52
CA LYS A 134 0.94 -6.11 -0.78
C LYS A 134 1.74 -4.82 -0.90
N ILE A 135 1.95 -4.33 -2.11
CA ILE A 135 2.71 -3.09 -2.38
C ILE A 135 2.04 -1.90 -1.67
N THR A 136 0.72 -1.80 -1.78
CA THR A 136 -0.05 -0.70 -1.20
C THR A 136 0.00 -0.71 0.33
N ILE A 137 -0.29 -1.84 0.98
CA ILE A 137 -0.29 -1.94 2.45
C ILE A 137 1.13 -1.72 3.01
N ASN A 138 2.16 -2.28 2.38
CA ASN A 138 3.55 -2.06 2.80
C ASN A 138 3.98 -0.59 2.65
N SER A 139 3.48 0.10 1.64
CA SER A 139 3.73 1.54 1.47
C SER A 139 3.15 2.32 2.64
N VAL A 140 1.92 2.01 3.07
CA VAL A 140 1.28 2.64 4.24
C VAL A 140 2.10 2.41 5.51
N VAL A 141 2.48 1.18 5.79
CA VAL A 141 3.31 0.82 6.97
C VAL A 141 4.64 1.57 6.95
N SER A 142 5.28 1.64 5.78
CA SER A 142 6.55 2.34 5.60
C SER A 142 6.43 3.84 5.84
N ILE A 143 5.36 4.48 5.34
CA ILE A 143 5.10 5.91 5.57
C ILE A 143 4.73 6.17 7.03
N ALA A 144 3.88 5.35 7.64
CA ALA A 144 3.55 5.46 9.07
C ALA A 144 4.81 5.40 9.95
N THR A 145 5.76 4.52 9.60
CA THR A 145 7.05 4.39 10.28
C THR A 145 7.92 5.63 10.07
N LEU A 146 7.99 6.16 8.83
CA LEU A 146 8.70 7.39 8.52
C LEU A 146 8.19 8.58 9.35
N TYR A 147 6.87 8.75 9.45
CA TYR A 147 6.27 9.81 10.26
C TYR A 147 6.63 9.69 11.75
N SER A 148 6.70 8.47 12.28
CA SER A 148 7.20 8.23 13.63
C SER A 148 8.63 8.76 13.81
N SER A 149 9.52 8.49 12.86
CA SER A 149 10.91 8.95 12.92
C SER A 149 11.02 10.48 12.83
N LEU A 150 10.21 11.11 11.98
CA LEU A 150 10.19 12.57 11.81
C LEU A 150 9.67 13.31 13.05
N ARG A 151 8.72 12.74 13.79
CA ARG A 151 8.17 13.36 15.01
C ARG A 151 9.17 13.41 16.17
N HIS A 152 10.16 12.52 16.20
CA HIS A 152 11.08 12.37 17.34
C HIS A 152 12.47 12.98 17.13
N THR A 153 12.76 13.57 15.97
CA THR A 153 14.13 14.05 15.65
C THR A 153 14.11 15.30 14.77
N ARG A 154 15.14 16.14 14.89
CA ARG A 154 15.42 17.17 13.87
C ARG A 154 15.63 16.48 12.52
N LEU A 155 15.08 17.07 11.46
CA LEU A 155 15.16 16.53 10.11
C LEU A 155 16.62 16.46 9.63
N THR A 156 17.21 15.26 9.68
CA THR A 156 18.60 14.99 9.27
C THR A 156 18.71 14.75 7.76
N GLU A 157 19.93 14.81 7.22
CA GLU A 157 20.16 14.43 5.82
C GLU A 157 19.81 12.95 5.56
N GLU A 158 20.00 12.07 6.55
CA GLU A 158 19.56 10.68 6.48
C GLU A 158 18.03 10.56 6.38
N MET A 159 17.29 11.42 7.10
CA MET A 159 15.83 11.49 6.98
C MET A 159 15.39 12.00 5.62
N LYS A 160 16.06 13.01 5.06
CA LYS A 160 15.79 13.46 3.69
C LYS A 160 16.02 12.34 2.68
N LYS A 161 17.14 11.63 2.80
CA LYS A 161 17.45 10.46 1.96
C LYS A 161 16.37 9.39 2.08
N THR A 162 15.90 9.12 3.30
CA THR A 162 14.81 8.16 3.56
C THR A 162 13.50 8.64 2.91
N ILE A 163 13.14 9.91 3.06
CA ILE A 163 11.96 10.50 2.41
C ILE A 163 12.05 10.35 0.88
N SER A 164 13.17 10.74 0.26
CA SER A 164 13.37 10.64 -1.19
C SER A 164 13.29 9.18 -1.68
N MET A 165 13.86 8.24 -0.93
CA MET A 165 13.74 6.81 -1.21
C MET A 165 12.28 6.35 -1.16
N ARG A 166 11.53 6.74 -0.12
CA ARG A 166 10.10 6.37 0.01
C ARG A 166 9.24 7.00 -1.08
N GLN A 167 9.56 8.21 -1.52
CA GLN A 167 8.88 8.82 -2.65
C GLN A 167 9.13 8.02 -3.94
N GLY A 168 10.37 7.60 -4.19
CA GLY A 168 10.73 6.74 -5.32
C GLY A 168 10.02 5.38 -5.26
N ASP A 169 9.93 4.76 -4.08
CA ASP A 169 9.20 3.51 -3.87
C ASP A 169 7.70 3.67 -4.24
N ILE A 170 7.06 4.76 -3.77
CA ILE A 170 5.65 5.06 -4.08
C ILE A 170 5.45 5.34 -5.58
N GLU A 171 6.35 6.09 -6.21
CA GLU A 171 6.27 6.38 -7.65
C GLU A 171 6.41 5.10 -8.50
N SER A 172 7.31 4.20 -8.10
CA SER A 172 7.45 2.88 -8.74
C SER A 172 6.20 2.02 -8.56
N ALA A 173 5.62 2.02 -7.35
CA ALA A 173 4.37 1.32 -7.04
C ALA A 173 3.19 1.85 -7.86
N ILE A 174 3.09 3.18 -8.00
CA ILE A 174 2.13 3.88 -8.84
C ILE A 174 2.26 3.41 -10.30
N ARG A 175 3.47 3.45 -10.87
CA ARG A 175 3.71 3.04 -12.26
C ARG A 175 3.36 1.58 -12.48
N THR A 176 3.68 0.71 -11.53
CA THR A 176 3.33 -0.71 -11.58
C THR A 176 1.81 -0.89 -11.61
N THR A 177 1.09 -0.18 -10.74
CA THR A 177 -0.37 -0.22 -10.68
C THR A 177 -0.99 0.34 -11.97
N ASP A 178 -0.45 1.42 -12.53
CA ASP A 178 -0.91 2.01 -13.80
C ASP A 178 -0.72 1.03 -14.98
N ASN A 179 0.40 0.32 -15.02
CA ASN A 179 0.65 -0.72 -16.02
C ASN A 179 -0.36 -1.88 -15.89
N GLN A 180 -0.67 -2.32 -14.67
CA GLN A 180 -1.68 -3.36 -14.43
C GLN A 180 -3.08 -2.91 -14.83
N ILE A 181 -3.46 -1.65 -14.55
CA ILE A 181 -4.74 -1.06 -14.98
C ILE A 181 -4.83 -1.02 -16.51
N ALA A 182 -3.74 -0.61 -17.19
CA ALA A 182 -3.69 -0.59 -18.65
C ALA A 182 -3.83 -1.99 -19.24
N ASP A 183 -3.14 -2.98 -18.67
CA ASP A 183 -3.20 -4.37 -19.13
C ASP A 183 -4.59 -5.00 -18.93
N ILE A 184 -5.31 -4.67 -17.86
CA ILE A 184 -6.70 -5.11 -17.70
C ILE A 184 -7.62 -4.44 -18.71
N ARG A 185 -7.38 -3.16 -19.01
CA ARG A 185 -8.16 -2.45 -20.03
C ARG A 185 -7.97 -3.09 -21.40
N THR A 186 -6.73 -3.40 -21.79
CA THR A 186 -6.46 -4.11 -23.05
C THR A 186 -7.02 -5.53 -23.04
N ARG A 187 -6.97 -6.26 -21.92
CA ARG A 187 -7.65 -7.57 -21.76
C ARG A 187 -9.18 -7.45 -21.92
N ARG A 188 -9.78 -6.36 -21.43
CA ARG A 188 -11.24 -6.09 -21.55
C ARG A 188 -11.64 -5.71 -22.98
N GLU A 189 -10.82 -4.94 -23.67
CA GLU A 189 -11.06 -4.49 -25.05
C GLU A 189 -10.70 -5.58 -26.08
N GLY A 190 -9.68 -6.37 -25.78
CA GLY A 190 -9.12 -7.43 -26.62
C GLY A 190 -9.76 -8.80 -26.45
N PHE A 191 -11.05 -8.89 -26.05
CA PHE A 191 -11.83 -10.13 -26.11
C PHE A 191 -11.92 -10.61 -27.56
N GLY A 192 -10.89 -11.34 -28.01
CA GLY A 192 -10.72 -11.82 -29.36
C GLY A 192 -11.60 -13.04 -29.66
N PRO A 193 -11.75 -13.39 -30.95
CA PRO A 193 -12.63 -14.48 -31.40
C PRO A 193 -12.29 -15.88 -30.84
N VAL A 194 -11.08 -16.09 -30.30
CA VAL A 194 -10.68 -17.36 -29.66
C VAL A 194 -11.38 -17.55 -28.31
N ASP A 195 -11.44 -16.51 -27.46
CA ASP A 195 -12.19 -16.57 -26.19
C ASP A 195 -13.72 -16.68 -26.43
N ARG A 196 -14.20 -16.12 -27.53
CA ARG A 196 -15.62 -16.15 -27.93
C ARG A 196 -16.07 -17.52 -28.44
N ALA A 197 -15.18 -18.32 -29.03
CA ALA A 197 -15.48 -19.69 -29.43
C ALA A 197 -15.55 -20.66 -28.22
N GLN A 198 -14.82 -20.35 -27.13
CA GLN A 198 -14.81 -21.15 -25.90
C GLN A 198 -15.85 -20.72 -24.85
N ALA A 199 -16.29 -19.46 -24.83
CA ALA A 199 -17.42 -18.99 -24.00
C ALA A 199 -18.78 -19.60 -24.40
N VAL A 200 -18.89 -20.08 -25.65
CA VAL A 200 -20.08 -20.76 -26.18
C VAL A 200 -20.34 -22.12 -25.50
N ALA A 201 -19.35 -22.70 -24.80
CA ALA A 201 -19.49 -23.99 -24.12
C ALA A 201 -20.02 -23.90 -22.68
N ASP A 202 -19.89 -22.74 -22.02
CA ASP A 202 -20.34 -22.52 -20.64
C ASP A 202 -20.52 -21.01 -20.33
N PRO A 203 -21.75 -20.49 -20.39
CA PRO A 203 -22.04 -19.07 -20.15
C PRO A 203 -21.74 -18.62 -18.71
N GLU A 204 -21.65 -19.54 -17.76
CA GLU A 204 -21.31 -19.24 -16.36
C GLU A 204 -19.82 -18.85 -16.23
N THR A 205 -18.94 -19.45 -17.05
CA THR A 205 -17.51 -19.16 -17.08
C THR A 205 -17.19 -17.77 -17.65
N GLU A 206 -17.96 -17.28 -18.64
CA GLU A 206 -17.78 -15.91 -19.19
C GLU A 206 -18.18 -14.84 -18.17
N ALA A 207 -19.31 -15.04 -17.48
CA ALA A 207 -19.79 -14.14 -16.43
C ALA A 207 -18.81 -14.07 -15.25
N ASP A 208 -18.29 -15.21 -14.80
CA ASP A 208 -17.27 -15.30 -13.74
C ASP A 208 -15.98 -14.55 -14.13
N MET A 209 -15.55 -14.66 -15.39
CA MET A 209 -14.33 -13.99 -15.87
C MET A 209 -14.49 -12.46 -15.92
N LYS A 210 -15.64 -11.96 -16.44
CA LYS A 210 -15.93 -10.52 -16.46
C LYS A 210 -16.02 -9.94 -15.05
N ARG A 211 -16.71 -10.63 -14.15
CA ARG A 211 -16.82 -10.24 -12.75
C ARG A 211 -15.44 -10.15 -12.08
N GLN A 212 -14.56 -11.12 -12.35
CA GLN A 212 -13.19 -11.11 -11.84
C GLN A 212 -12.38 -9.92 -12.36
N LEU A 213 -12.46 -9.61 -13.67
CA LEU A 213 -11.76 -8.44 -14.25
C LEU A 213 -12.30 -7.11 -13.69
N ASP A 214 -13.60 -7.01 -13.43
CA ASP A 214 -14.20 -5.83 -12.80
C ASP A 214 -13.71 -5.64 -11.36
N GLU A 215 -13.65 -6.72 -10.58
CA GLU A 215 -13.15 -6.70 -9.21
C GLU A 215 -11.65 -6.39 -9.16
N GLU A 216 -10.87 -6.94 -10.09
CA GLU A 216 -9.44 -6.63 -10.28
C GLU A 216 -9.24 -5.14 -10.57
N HIS A 217 -9.96 -4.60 -11.55
CA HIS A 217 -9.87 -3.20 -11.92
C HIS A 217 -10.24 -2.27 -10.74
N LYS A 218 -11.28 -2.63 -9.97
CA LYS A 218 -11.67 -1.89 -8.76
C LYS A 218 -10.58 -1.92 -7.69
N ALA A 219 -9.96 -3.07 -7.46
CA ALA A 219 -8.87 -3.23 -6.47
C ALA A 219 -7.66 -2.37 -6.82
N LEU A 220 -7.25 -2.36 -8.09
CA LEU A 220 -6.15 -1.54 -8.56
C LEU A 220 -6.46 -0.05 -8.48
N TYR A 221 -7.69 0.36 -8.77
CA TYR A 221 -8.09 1.76 -8.67
C TYR A 221 -8.03 2.28 -7.22
N ILE A 222 -8.51 1.48 -6.26
CA ILE A 222 -8.40 1.82 -4.82
C ILE A 222 -6.92 1.91 -4.41
N SER A 223 -6.11 0.93 -4.82
CA SER A 223 -4.66 0.91 -4.55
C SER A 223 -3.97 2.15 -5.12
N ARG A 224 -4.31 2.54 -6.35
CA ARG A 224 -3.78 3.73 -7.02
C ARG A 224 -4.12 5.02 -6.28
N ARG A 225 -5.36 5.14 -5.80
CA ARG A 225 -5.84 6.29 -5.03
C ARG A 225 -5.10 6.38 -3.70
N LEU A 226 -4.99 5.28 -2.97
CA LEU A 226 -4.23 5.22 -1.72
C LEU A 226 -2.77 5.63 -1.91
N LEU A 227 -2.10 5.11 -2.94
CA LEU A 227 -0.71 5.49 -3.25
C LEU A 227 -0.57 6.98 -3.57
N ASN A 228 -1.56 7.60 -4.23
CA ASN A 228 -1.57 9.05 -4.44
C ASN A 228 -1.71 9.83 -3.14
N GLU A 229 -2.61 9.42 -2.25
CA GLU A 229 -2.78 10.06 -0.95
C GLU A 229 -1.49 9.97 -0.11
N LEU A 230 -0.84 8.79 -0.11
CA LEU A 230 0.46 8.62 0.55
C LEU A 230 1.53 9.53 -0.05
N ARG A 231 1.57 9.66 -1.39
CA ARG A 231 2.50 10.57 -2.07
C ARG A 231 2.29 12.02 -1.62
N LEU A 232 1.04 12.48 -1.58
CA LEU A 232 0.69 13.83 -1.13
C LEU A 232 1.11 14.04 0.33
N LYS A 233 0.88 13.05 1.20
CA LYS A 233 1.28 13.12 2.61
C LYS A 233 2.80 13.24 2.78
N VAL A 234 3.57 12.41 2.10
CA VAL A 234 5.04 12.49 2.12
C VAL A 234 5.54 13.87 1.67
N GLN A 235 4.93 14.45 0.63
CA GLN A 235 5.26 15.79 0.16
C GLN A 235 4.90 16.88 1.17
N GLU A 236 3.69 16.84 1.73
CA GLU A 236 3.21 17.78 2.75
C GLU A 236 4.15 17.80 3.97
N SER A 237 4.54 16.63 4.47
CA SER A 237 5.47 16.52 5.61
C SER A 237 6.86 17.10 5.32
N THR A 238 7.31 17.03 4.06
CA THR A 238 8.58 17.61 3.64
C THR A 238 8.51 19.13 3.65
N ILE A 239 7.40 19.71 3.16
CA ILE A 239 7.18 21.16 3.10
C ILE A 239 7.07 21.75 4.50
N VAL A 240 6.24 21.19 5.38
CA VAL A 240 6.03 21.69 6.74
C VAL A 240 7.35 21.71 7.52
N ASN A 241 8.17 20.67 7.40
CA ASN A 241 9.44 20.62 8.11
C ASN A 241 10.52 21.55 7.52
N VAL A 242 10.51 21.79 6.20
CA VAL A 242 11.39 22.79 5.58
C VAL A 242 11.00 24.20 6.01
N MET A 243 9.70 24.51 6.11
CA MET A 243 9.21 25.80 6.59
C MET A 243 9.57 26.04 8.07
N ALA A 244 9.39 25.05 8.94
CA ALA A 244 9.82 25.12 10.35
C ALA A 244 11.35 25.34 10.50
N ARG A 245 12.15 25.00 9.49
CA ARG A 245 13.59 25.26 9.45
C ARG A 245 13.91 26.70 9.05
N ASN A 246 13.12 27.31 8.17
CA ASN A 246 13.31 28.72 7.79
C ASN A 246 12.97 29.68 8.93
N GLU A 247 11.98 29.36 9.77
CA GLU A 247 11.67 30.17 10.95
C GLU A 247 12.74 30.05 12.05
N ASN A 248 13.30 28.86 12.27
CA ASN A 248 14.32 28.62 13.31
C ASN A 248 15.75 29.04 12.91
N ASN A 249 15.99 29.41 11.65
CA ASN A 249 17.29 29.91 11.19
C ASN A 249 17.43 31.44 11.30
N SER A 250 16.39 32.15 11.76
CA SER A 250 16.48 33.57 12.08
C SER A 250 16.72 33.74 13.57
N THR A 251 17.99 33.75 13.99
CA THR A 251 18.36 34.18 15.33
C THR A 251 18.12 35.70 15.44
N ARG A 252 16.87 36.10 15.67
CA ARG A 252 16.51 37.50 15.92
C ARG A 252 16.93 37.86 17.34
N VAL A 253 18.15 38.36 17.49
CA VAL A 253 18.63 38.96 18.73
C VAL A 253 17.97 40.35 18.86
N MET A 254 16.91 40.45 19.66
CA MET A 254 16.28 41.73 20.00
C MET A 254 17.02 42.33 21.19
N PHE A 255 17.72 43.45 20.98
CA PHE A 255 18.29 44.22 22.08
C PHE A 255 17.22 45.16 22.65
N GLY A 256 17.01 45.12 23.97
CA GLY A 256 16.13 46.05 24.66
C GLY A 256 16.70 47.46 24.72
N ASN A 257 15.83 48.44 24.96
CA ASN A 257 16.11 49.87 24.83
C ASN A 257 17.05 50.46 25.92
N GLN A 258 17.74 49.62 26.69
CA GLN A 258 18.54 50.03 27.87
C GLN A 258 19.98 49.53 27.86
N ASN A 259 20.49 48.97 26.76
CA ASN A 259 21.89 48.57 26.69
C ASN A 259 22.79 49.79 26.43
N SER A 260 23.43 50.28 27.49
CA SER A 260 24.59 51.16 27.40
C SER A 260 25.85 50.35 27.71
N GLY A 261 26.49 49.82 26.67
CA GLY A 261 27.72 49.04 26.79
C GLY A 261 28.15 48.41 25.46
N LEU A 262 29.45 48.30 25.24
CA LEU A 262 30.03 47.58 24.11
C LEU A 262 30.15 46.10 24.47
N GLN A 263 29.42 45.24 23.76
CA GLN A 263 29.51 43.79 23.96
C GLN A 263 30.12 43.15 22.71
N ILE A 264 31.30 42.56 22.88
CA ILE A 264 32.01 41.83 21.82
C ILE A 264 31.58 40.37 21.91
N GLY A 265 30.66 39.96 21.03
CA GLY A 265 30.32 38.56 20.83
C GLY A 265 31.19 37.95 19.74
N VAL A 266 31.65 36.72 19.93
CA VAL A 266 32.38 35.98 18.89
C VAL A 266 31.37 35.37 17.92
N SER A 267 31.35 35.89 16.69
CA SER A 267 30.61 35.28 15.57
C SER A 267 31.54 34.30 14.85
N ASN A 268 31.15 33.03 14.78
CA ASN A 268 31.85 32.01 13.99
C ASN A 268 31.31 31.88 12.54
N GLY A 269 30.43 32.80 12.12
CA GLY A 269 29.86 32.83 10.76
C GLY A 269 30.28 34.09 9.97
N PRO A 270 30.27 34.03 8.63
CA PRO A 270 30.61 35.17 7.78
C PRO A 270 29.58 36.29 7.95
N ILE A 271 30.04 37.48 8.36
CA ILE A 271 29.20 38.68 8.48
C ILE A 271 29.27 39.43 7.15
N THR A 272 28.13 39.56 6.48
CA THR A 272 28.00 40.32 5.22
C THR A 272 27.12 41.55 5.41
N GLY A 273 27.43 42.66 4.73
CA GLY A 273 26.57 43.85 4.69
C GLY A 273 26.91 44.98 5.67
N ILE A 274 28.11 44.98 6.28
CA ILE A 274 28.56 46.12 7.09
C ILE A 274 28.89 47.31 6.16
N ARG A 275 28.19 48.43 6.34
CA ARG A 275 28.55 49.73 5.77
C ARG A 275 28.94 50.67 6.90
N PHE A 276 30.13 51.23 6.83
CA PHE A 276 30.57 52.29 7.72
C PHE A 276 30.24 53.64 7.08
N GLU A 277 29.35 54.40 7.70
CA GLU A 277 29.20 55.82 7.38
C GLU A 277 30.27 56.59 8.12
N VAL A 278 31.09 57.32 7.36
CA VAL A 278 32.11 58.21 7.89
C VAL A 278 31.44 59.55 8.16
N LYS A 279 31.61 60.06 9.38
CA LYS A 279 31.13 61.37 9.80
C LYS A 279 32.14 62.46 9.44
#